data_AF-A0A922LMX1-F1
#
_entry.id   AF-A0A922LMX1-F1
#
_cell.length_a   1.000
_cell.length_b   1.000
_cell.length_c   1.000
_cell.angle_alpha   90.00
_cell.angle_beta   90.00
_cell.angle_gamma   90.00
#
_symmetry.space_group_name_H-M   'P 1'
#
loop_
_entity.id
_entity.type
_entity.pdbx_description
1 polymer ?
#
loop_
_entity_poly.entity_id
_entity_poly.type
_entity_poly.pdbx_seq_one_letter_code
_entity_poly.pdbx_strand_id
1 'polypeptide(L)'
;MPHSILLVQYILLCSITLVYTIPMLTLVNNNHTGIKYPIILIPGLGGSQAYCKPKDVGSSFAPFNLWINFFHMLLPNKVFDYFRLQHDPYTYESHDSNECDVTFPGWGDTWSVEYLSQHISFEYFGSLVSELMKDKFYVRNFTMRGAPYDFRKSPDDNKQFVMKFKHLVEETYTNGLDRPVVLLGHSLGSLYTLYFLKNQTKHWKQKYIKSFLSVSAPLGGTVNALMSVTSGICT
;
A
#
# COMPACT_ATOMS: atom_id res chain seq x y z
N MET A 1 34.65 -22.00 51.29
CA MET A 1 33.54 -21.44 50.49
C MET A 1 34.01 -21.22 49.05
N PRO A 2 33.75 -22.15 48.12
CA PRO A 2 33.90 -21.87 46.70
C PRO A 2 32.74 -22.50 45.89
N HIS A 3 31.60 -21.82 45.78
CA HIS A 3 30.51 -22.27 44.89
C HIS A 3 29.89 -21.15 44.03
N SER A 4 30.47 -19.95 44.04
CA SER A 4 29.87 -18.77 43.40
C SER A 4 30.56 -18.30 42.11
N ILE A 5 31.64 -18.95 41.65
CA ILE A 5 32.38 -18.51 40.45
C ILE A 5 31.93 -19.25 39.17
N LEU A 6 31.37 -20.46 39.29
CA LEU A 6 30.93 -21.25 38.13
C LEU A 6 29.61 -20.78 37.49
N LEU A 7 28.78 -20.01 38.21
CA LEU A 7 27.50 -19.53 37.67
C LEU A 7 27.66 -18.32 36.73
N VAL A 8 28.70 -17.51 36.95
CA VAL A 8 28.94 -16.27 36.17
C VAL A 8 29.51 -16.59 34.78
N GLN A 9 30.18 -17.75 34.63
CA GLN A 9 30.75 -18.16 33.35
C GLN A 9 29.69 -18.73 32.37
N TYR A 10 28.55 -19.21 32.87
CA TYR A 10 27.43 -19.65 32.04
C TYR A 10 26.52 -18.50 31.58
N ILE A 11 26.48 -17.39 32.32
CA ILE A 11 25.64 -16.22 31.97
C ILE A 11 26.31 -15.34 30.91
N LEU A 12 27.65 -15.36 30.79
CA LEU A 12 28.40 -14.55 29.82
C LEU A 12 28.56 -15.18 28.43
N LEU A 13 28.16 -16.44 28.22
CA LEU A 13 28.18 -17.09 26.90
C LEU A 13 26.85 -16.96 26.13
N CYS A 14 25.81 -16.39 26.75
CA CYS A 14 24.49 -16.24 26.13
C CYS A 14 24.25 -14.88 25.44
N SER A 15 25.27 -13.99 25.39
CA SER A 15 25.09 -12.59 25.01
C SER A 15 25.75 -12.14 23.70
N ILE A 16 26.29 -13.04 22.85
CA ILE A 16 26.93 -12.63 21.57
C ILE A 16 26.51 -13.49 20.37
N THR A 17 25.25 -13.86 20.27
CA THR A 17 24.66 -14.16 18.95
C THR A 17 23.31 -13.48 18.84
N LEU A 18 23.35 -12.15 18.70
CA LEU A 18 22.31 -11.44 17.97
C LEU A 18 22.40 -11.92 16.51
N VAL A 19 21.88 -13.12 16.26
CA VAL A 19 21.59 -13.60 14.93
C VAL A 19 20.58 -12.62 14.40
N TYR A 20 21.04 -11.70 13.56
CA TYR A 20 20.19 -11.00 12.63
C TYR A 20 19.34 -12.06 11.98
N THR A 21 18.07 -12.13 12.36
CA THR A 21 17.06 -12.90 11.66
C THR A 21 16.86 -12.19 10.32
N ILE A 22 17.85 -12.32 9.43
CA ILE A 22 17.56 -12.46 8.02
C ILE A 22 16.57 -13.62 8.01
N PRO A 23 15.29 -13.42 7.63
CA PRO A 23 14.44 -14.56 7.38
C PRO A 23 15.18 -15.36 6.31
N MET A 24 15.84 -16.43 6.75
CA MET A 24 16.47 -17.39 5.89
C MET A 24 15.34 -17.88 4.99
N LEU A 25 15.32 -17.38 3.76
CA LEU A 25 14.89 -18.17 2.61
C LEU A 25 15.83 -19.36 2.54
N THR A 26 15.69 -20.28 3.51
CA THR A 26 16.15 -21.65 3.36
C THR A 26 15.52 -22.14 2.07
N LEU A 27 16.37 -22.71 1.21
CA LEU A 27 16.03 -23.17 -0.13
C LEU A 27 14.60 -23.73 -0.17
N VAL A 28 13.71 -23.00 -0.84
CA VAL A 28 12.38 -23.48 -1.17
C VAL A 28 12.56 -24.57 -2.22
N ASN A 29 12.63 -25.82 -1.77
CA ASN A 29 12.44 -26.98 -2.62
C ASN A 29 10.94 -27.31 -2.59
N ASN A 30 10.18 -26.67 -3.48
CA ASN A 30 8.77 -27.00 -3.73
C ASN A 30 8.60 -27.16 -5.25
N ASN A 31 7.96 -28.26 -5.66
CA ASN A 31 7.78 -28.72 -7.04
C ASN A 31 6.87 -27.82 -7.93
N HIS A 32 7.22 -26.54 -8.08
CA HIS A 32 6.72 -25.66 -9.15
C HIS A 32 7.92 -25.00 -9.84
N THR A 33 8.24 -25.49 -11.04
CA THR A 33 9.51 -25.34 -11.76
C THR A 33 9.72 -24.00 -12.49
N GLY A 34 9.31 -22.88 -11.90
CA GLY A 34 9.45 -21.56 -12.54
C GLY A 34 10.03 -20.48 -11.61
N ILE A 35 10.90 -19.62 -12.16
CA ILE A 35 11.41 -18.43 -11.47
C ILE A 35 10.23 -17.54 -11.04
N LYS A 36 10.15 -17.24 -9.74
CA LYS A 36 9.13 -16.36 -9.15
C LYS A 36 9.66 -14.93 -9.04
N TYR A 37 8.77 -13.96 -9.13
CA TYR A 37 9.09 -12.53 -9.11
C TYR A 37 8.28 -11.85 -8.01
N PRO A 38 8.88 -10.90 -7.26
CA PRO A 38 8.15 -10.16 -6.25
C PRO A 38 7.09 -9.26 -6.91
N ILE A 39 6.05 -8.89 -6.16
CA ILE A 39 4.87 -8.19 -6.67
C ILE A 39 4.49 -6.99 -5.80
N ILE A 40 4.10 -5.89 -6.45
CA ILE A 40 3.49 -4.73 -5.78
C ILE A 40 2.06 -4.57 -6.28
N LEU A 41 1.12 -4.44 -5.34
CA LEU A 41 -0.31 -4.26 -5.57
C LEU A 41 -0.66 -2.77 -5.48
N ILE A 42 -1.18 -2.21 -6.57
CA ILE A 42 -1.56 -0.80 -6.68
C ILE A 42 -3.09 -0.70 -6.79
N PRO A 43 -3.79 -0.23 -5.73
CA PRO A 43 -5.24 -0.21 -5.67
C PRO A 43 -5.86 0.82 -6.61
N GLY A 44 -7.16 0.66 -6.89
CA GLY A 44 -7.96 1.61 -7.64
C GLY A 44 -8.57 2.69 -6.74
N LEU A 45 -9.53 3.43 -7.30
CA LEU A 45 -10.33 4.40 -6.54
C LEU A 45 -11.05 3.70 -5.38
N GLY A 46 -10.89 4.21 -4.16
CA GLY A 46 -11.48 3.59 -2.97
C GLY A 46 -10.79 2.29 -2.51
N GLY A 47 -9.75 1.81 -3.20
CA GLY A 47 -9.16 0.48 -2.98
C GLY A 47 -8.15 0.39 -1.83
N SER A 48 -8.15 1.33 -0.89
CA SER A 48 -7.32 1.27 0.31
C SER A 48 -8.02 1.92 1.49
N GLN A 49 -7.69 1.52 2.71
CA GLN A 49 -8.23 2.18 3.90
C GLN A 49 -7.76 3.64 4.00
N ALA A 50 -8.63 4.51 4.54
CA ALA A 50 -8.30 5.89 4.89
C ALA A 50 -8.69 6.19 6.34
N TYR A 51 -7.89 7.01 7.02
CA TYR A 51 -8.08 7.40 8.41
C TYR A 51 -8.16 8.90 8.54
N CYS A 52 -9.01 9.34 9.46
CA CYS A 52 -9.17 10.73 9.80
C CYS A 52 -8.54 11.04 11.16
N LYS A 53 -7.72 12.08 11.21
CA LYS A 53 -7.38 12.76 12.46
C LYS A 53 -8.09 14.12 12.50
N PRO A 54 -9.10 14.31 13.36
CA PRO A 54 -9.77 15.59 13.50
C PRO A 54 -8.82 16.73 13.89
N LYS A 55 -9.01 17.91 13.29
CA LYS A 55 -8.18 19.09 13.56
C LYS A 55 -8.63 19.88 14.79
N ASP A 56 -9.92 19.80 15.14
CA ASP A 56 -10.59 20.57 16.18
C ASP A 56 -10.50 19.94 17.59
N VAL A 57 -10.32 18.63 17.70
CA VAL A 57 -10.42 17.89 18.98
C VAL A 57 -9.09 17.77 19.75
N GLY A 58 -8.06 18.54 19.35
CA GLY A 58 -6.73 18.52 19.96
C GLY A 58 -5.90 17.27 19.62
N SER A 59 -4.59 17.33 19.86
CA SER A 59 -3.61 16.31 19.44
C SER A 59 -3.78 14.93 20.08
N SER A 60 -4.62 14.81 21.11
CA SER A 60 -4.82 13.59 21.90
C SER A 60 -5.84 12.61 21.30
N PHE A 61 -6.60 13.01 20.28
CA PHE A 61 -7.57 12.12 19.65
C PHE A 61 -6.88 11.15 18.67
N ALA A 62 -7.15 9.85 18.83
CA ALA A 62 -6.60 8.82 17.96
C ALA A 62 -7.25 8.86 16.57
N PRO A 63 -6.49 8.65 15.47
CA PRO A 63 -7.09 8.56 14.14
C PRO A 63 -8.11 7.43 14.06
N PHE A 64 -9.25 7.69 13.42
CA PHE A 64 -10.31 6.69 13.23
C PHE A 64 -10.45 6.30 11.77
N ASN A 65 -10.93 5.08 11.51
CA ASN A 65 -11.15 4.59 10.15
C ASN A 65 -12.29 5.38 9.49
N LEU A 66 -11.93 6.18 8.49
CA LEU A 66 -12.85 7.01 7.70
C LEU A 66 -13.43 6.20 6.53
N TRP A 67 -12.59 5.39 5.88
CA TRP A 67 -12.94 4.60 4.69
C TRP A 67 -12.35 3.18 4.74
N ILE A 68 -13.10 2.10 4.49
CA ILE A 68 -14.57 2.02 4.37
C ILE A 68 -15.18 1.77 5.75
N ASN A 69 -16.08 2.64 6.16
CA ASN A 69 -16.85 2.49 7.39
C ASN A 69 -18.35 2.57 7.08
N PHE A 70 -19.06 1.45 7.28
CA PHE A 70 -20.48 1.35 6.99
C PHE A 70 -21.33 2.33 7.82
N PHE A 71 -20.96 2.59 9.08
CA PHE A 71 -21.68 3.53 9.93
C PHE A 71 -21.55 4.98 9.44
N HIS A 72 -20.44 5.32 8.80
CA HIS A 72 -20.25 6.61 8.14
C HIS A 72 -21.19 6.77 6.93
N MET A 73 -21.58 5.68 6.27
CA MET A 73 -22.57 5.71 5.19
C MET A 73 -23.99 6.07 5.69
N LEU A 74 -24.27 5.93 7.00
CA LEU A 74 -25.53 6.32 7.64
C LEU A 74 -25.56 7.79 8.08
N LEU A 75 -24.42 8.48 8.12
CA LEU A 75 -24.28 9.90 8.50
C LEU A 75 -23.51 10.68 7.41
N PRO A 76 -24.07 10.80 6.19
CA PRO A 76 -23.33 11.25 5.01
C PRO A 76 -22.73 12.65 5.16
N ASN A 77 -23.48 13.62 5.72
CA ASN A 77 -23.07 15.03 5.73
C ASN A 77 -21.72 15.26 6.44
N LYS A 78 -21.52 14.68 7.63
CA LYS A 78 -20.25 14.83 8.37
C LYS A 78 -19.07 14.14 7.69
N VAL A 79 -19.33 13.02 7.01
CA VAL A 79 -18.30 12.25 6.33
C VAL A 79 -17.81 12.99 5.08
N PHE A 80 -18.72 13.66 4.38
CA PHE A 80 -18.36 14.59 3.31
C PHE A 80 -17.46 15.71 3.81
N ASP A 81 -17.77 16.31 4.97
CA ASP A 81 -16.92 17.35 5.56
C ASP A 81 -15.52 16.86 5.89
N TYR A 82 -15.35 15.61 6.34
CA TYR A 82 -14.03 15.02 6.59
C TYR A 82 -13.28 14.61 5.33
N PHE A 83 -13.97 14.07 4.32
CA PHE A 83 -13.32 13.41 3.19
C PHE A 83 -13.08 14.33 1.98
N ARG A 84 -13.83 15.43 1.87
CA ARG A 84 -13.73 16.39 0.75
C ARG A 84 -12.32 16.98 0.65
N LEU A 85 -11.91 17.24 -0.59
CA LEU A 85 -10.73 18.05 -0.89
C LEU A 85 -11.17 19.49 -1.18
N GLN A 86 -10.37 20.45 -0.74
CA GLN A 86 -10.48 21.87 -1.09
C GLN A 86 -9.46 22.18 -2.18
N HIS A 87 -9.91 22.73 -3.31
CA HIS A 87 -9.04 23.10 -4.43
C HIS A 87 -8.64 24.58 -4.33
N ASP A 88 -7.33 24.85 -4.39
CA ASP A 88 -6.80 26.21 -4.52
C ASP A 88 -6.69 26.59 -6.00
N PRO A 89 -7.47 27.58 -6.50
CA PRO A 89 -7.48 27.94 -7.90
C PRO A 89 -6.20 28.65 -8.39
N TYR A 90 -5.32 29.10 -7.49
CA TYR A 90 -4.09 29.81 -7.85
C TYR A 90 -2.89 28.86 -7.92
N THR A 91 -2.79 27.93 -6.99
CA THR A 91 -1.72 26.91 -6.98
C THR A 91 -2.09 25.64 -7.74
N TYR A 92 -3.39 25.45 -8.01
CA TYR A 92 -3.99 24.22 -8.55
C TYR A 92 -3.80 22.98 -7.67
N GLU A 93 -3.45 23.18 -6.40
CA GLU A 93 -3.26 22.10 -5.43
C GLU A 93 -4.58 21.77 -4.72
N SER A 94 -4.70 20.53 -4.26
CA SER A 94 -5.81 20.13 -3.40
C SER A 94 -5.34 19.91 -1.97
N HIS A 95 -6.08 20.43 -1.02
CA HIS A 95 -5.83 20.30 0.41
C HIS A 95 -6.94 19.52 1.08
N ASP A 96 -6.62 18.86 2.19
CA ASP A 96 -7.64 18.28 3.04
C ASP A 96 -8.57 19.36 3.59
N SER A 97 -9.75 18.92 4.02
CA SER A 97 -10.73 19.78 4.64
C SER A 97 -10.21 20.40 5.96
N ASN A 98 -10.92 21.41 6.47
CA ASN A 98 -10.54 22.07 7.72
C ASN A 98 -10.87 21.21 8.95
N GLU A 99 -11.61 20.13 8.74
CA GLU A 99 -12.16 19.26 9.77
C GLU A 99 -11.23 18.08 10.05
N CYS A 100 -10.44 17.63 9.07
CA CYS A 100 -9.70 16.38 9.17
C CYS A 100 -8.36 16.40 8.42
N ASP A 101 -7.31 15.84 9.02
CA ASP A 101 -6.12 15.37 8.30
C ASP A 101 -6.34 13.92 7.87
N VAL A 102 -6.38 13.67 6.56
CA VAL A 102 -6.68 12.34 6.01
C VAL A 102 -5.39 11.61 5.65
N THR A 103 -5.27 10.37 6.13
CA THR A 103 -4.10 9.54 5.91
C THR A 103 -4.47 8.19 5.30
N PHE A 104 -3.56 7.66 4.47
CA PHE A 104 -3.70 6.38 3.79
C PHE A 104 -2.58 5.45 4.27
N PRO A 105 -2.79 4.66 5.34
CA PRO A 105 -1.76 3.88 5.99
C PRO A 105 -1.40 2.60 5.22
N GLY A 106 -0.35 1.91 5.68
CA GLY A 106 0.09 0.63 5.12
C GLY A 106 0.94 0.79 3.86
N TRP A 107 1.69 1.88 3.71
CA TRP A 107 2.64 2.02 2.60
C TRP A 107 3.70 0.91 2.66
N GLY A 108 3.73 0.06 1.64
CA GLY A 108 4.59 -1.12 1.58
C GLY A 108 3.92 -2.39 2.14
N ASP A 109 2.97 -2.24 3.06
CA ASP A 109 2.23 -3.37 3.60
C ASP A 109 1.05 -3.77 2.71
N THR A 110 0.56 -4.99 2.83
CA THR A 110 -0.57 -5.49 2.05
C THR A 110 -1.91 -5.30 2.76
N TRP A 111 -1.93 -5.22 4.10
CA TRP A 111 -3.18 -5.27 4.88
C TRP A 111 -4.20 -4.18 4.50
N SER A 112 -3.73 -2.96 4.18
CA SER A 112 -4.62 -1.82 3.91
C SER A 112 -5.27 -1.87 2.52
N VAL A 113 -4.78 -2.76 1.64
CA VAL A 113 -5.30 -3.00 0.30
C VAL A 113 -5.89 -4.42 0.16
N GLU A 114 -5.70 -5.31 1.13
CA GLU A 114 -6.36 -6.62 1.17
C GLU A 114 -7.82 -6.50 1.60
N TYR A 115 -8.08 -5.75 2.68
CA TYR A 115 -9.39 -5.56 3.28
C TYR A 115 -9.64 -4.07 3.54
N LEU A 116 -10.78 -3.57 3.08
CA LEU A 116 -11.11 -2.13 3.12
C LEU A 116 -11.85 -1.71 4.39
N SER A 117 -12.29 -2.65 5.22
CA SER A 117 -12.94 -2.35 6.49
C SER A 117 -12.44 -3.28 7.59
N GLN A 118 -12.39 -2.76 8.82
CA GLN A 118 -11.95 -3.50 10.00
C GLN A 118 -13.04 -4.39 10.62
N HIS A 119 -14.32 -4.06 10.37
CA HIS A 119 -15.45 -4.67 11.07
C HIS A 119 -16.30 -5.58 10.18
N ILE A 120 -16.29 -5.33 8.87
CA ILE A 120 -16.95 -6.14 7.87
C ILE A 120 -15.86 -6.49 6.86
N SER A 121 -15.68 -7.77 6.53
CA SER A 121 -14.66 -8.19 5.56
C SER A 121 -15.05 -7.72 4.15
N PHE A 122 -14.85 -6.44 3.85
CA PHE A 122 -14.92 -5.92 2.50
C PHE A 122 -13.57 -6.19 1.84
N GLU A 123 -13.48 -7.39 1.27
CA GLU A 123 -12.28 -7.89 0.64
C GLU A 123 -12.04 -7.22 -0.71
N TYR A 124 -10.78 -6.88 -0.98
CA TYR A 124 -10.35 -6.29 -2.24
C TYR A 124 -9.23 -7.11 -2.90
N PHE A 125 -8.00 -7.06 -2.38
CA PHE A 125 -6.92 -7.96 -2.84
C PHE A 125 -6.78 -9.24 -2.00
N GLY A 126 -7.57 -9.43 -0.93
CA GLY A 126 -7.39 -10.53 0.03
C GLY A 126 -7.27 -11.94 -0.59
N SER A 127 -8.16 -12.29 -1.52
CA SER A 127 -8.12 -13.60 -2.21
C SER A 127 -6.88 -13.76 -3.06
N LEU A 128 -6.46 -12.71 -3.78
CA LEU A 128 -5.24 -12.74 -4.58
C LEU A 128 -4.01 -12.96 -3.70
N VAL A 129 -3.92 -12.20 -2.60
CA VAL A 129 -2.81 -12.34 -1.63
C VAL A 129 -2.80 -13.74 -1.04
N SER A 130 -3.97 -14.25 -0.63
CA SER A 130 -4.11 -15.58 -0.04
C SER A 130 -3.74 -16.70 -1.02
N GLU A 131 -4.06 -16.56 -2.30
CA GLU A 131 -3.68 -17.51 -3.34
C GLU A 131 -2.17 -17.50 -3.58
N LEU A 132 -1.56 -16.31 -3.70
CA LEU A 132 -0.11 -16.18 -3.89
C LEU A 132 0.68 -16.80 -2.74
N MET A 133 0.21 -16.60 -1.51
CA MET A 133 0.87 -17.13 -0.30
C MET A 133 0.88 -18.66 -0.17
N LYS A 134 0.15 -19.39 -1.01
CA LYS A 134 0.30 -20.86 -1.07
C LYS A 134 1.72 -21.24 -1.50
N ASP A 135 2.43 -20.36 -2.20
CA ASP A 135 3.84 -20.50 -2.53
C ASP A 135 4.69 -19.72 -1.51
N LYS A 136 5.69 -20.41 -0.93
CA LYS A 136 6.57 -19.88 0.13
C LYS A 136 7.38 -18.66 -0.30
N PHE A 137 7.52 -18.42 -1.60
CA PHE A 137 8.19 -17.21 -2.10
C PHE A 137 7.40 -15.93 -1.78
N TYR A 138 6.06 -15.97 -1.75
CA TYR A 138 5.23 -14.79 -1.53
C TYR A 138 4.97 -14.58 -0.04
N VAL A 139 5.61 -13.56 0.51
CA VAL A 139 5.53 -13.16 1.92
C VAL A 139 4.98 -11.75 1.97
N ARG A 140 3.86 -11.57 2.69
CA ARG A 140 3.25 -10.25 2.94
C ARG A 140 4.29 -9.28 3.47
N ASN A 141 4.19 -8.03 3.03
CA ASN A 141 5.04 -6.92 3.42
C ASN A 141 6.54 -7.15 3.12
N PHE A 142 6.91 -8.14 2.29
CA PHE A 142 8.30 -8.43 1.96
C PHE A 142 8.50 -8.61 0.45
N THR A 143 8.14 -9.77 -0.09
CA THR A 143 8.14 -10.02 -1.56
C THR A 143 6.81 -9.68 -2.21
N MET A 144 5.77 -9.48 -1.41
CA MET A 144 4.47 -8.96 -1.82
C MET A 144 4.18 -7.70 -1.01
N ARG A 145 3.97 -6.57 -1.70
CA ARG A 145 3.85 -5.24 -1.08
C ARG A 145 2.60 -4.53 -1.59
N GLY A 146 2.01 -3.66 -0.78
CA GLY A 146 0.93 -2.77 -1.20
C GLY A 146 1.42 -1.34 -1.38
N ALA A 147 0.82 -0.61 -2.30
CA ALA A 147 1.08 0.82 -2.52
C ALA A 147 -0.21 1.63 -2.40
N PRO A 148 -0.81 1.74 -1.20
CA PRO A 148 -1.93 2.63 -0.96
C PRO A 148 -1.53 4.09 -1.19
N TYR A 149 -2.43 4.91 -1.71
CA TYR A 149 -2.22 6.32 -1.97
C TYR A 149 -3.50 7.09 -1.73
N ASP A 150 -3.41 8.42 -1.70
CA ASP A 150 -4.59 9.26 -1.66
C ASP A 150 -5.30 9.20 -3.01
N PHE A 151 -6.25 8.28 -3.12
CA PHE A 151 -7.01 8.05 -4.35
C PHE A 151 -7.99 9.18 -4.69
N ARG A 152 -8.15 10.18 -3.80
CA ARG A 152 -8.95 11.38 -4.08
C ARG A 152 -8.20 12.35 -4.99
N LYS A 153 -6.86 12.25 -5.03
CA LYS A 153 -5.98 13.16 -5.77
C LYS A 153 -5.58 12.59 -7.13
N SER A 154 -5.13 13.46 -8.03
CA SER A 154 -4.45 13.06 -9.28
C SER A 154 -2.98 12.70 -9.02
N PRO A 155 -2.30 12.00 -9.94
CA PRO A 155 -0.88 11.70 -9.78
C PRO A 155 0.01 12.95 -9.62
N ASP A 156 -0.32 14.05 -10.28
CA ASP A 156 0.42 15.32 -10.19
C ASP A 156 0.28 15.98 -8.81
N ASP A 157 -0.93 15.90 -8.22
CA ASP A 157 -1.21 16.42 -6.87
C ASP A 157 -0.65 15.50 -5.77
N ASN A 158 -0.47 14.21 -6.07
CA ASN A 158 0.25 13.24 -5.24
C ASN A 158 1.78 13.32 -5.41
N LYS A 159 2.36 14.51 -5.18
CA LYS A 159 3.76 14.87 -5.47
C LYS A 159 4.82 13.87 -4.96
N GLN A 160 4.59 13.23 -3.82
CA GLN A 160 5.53 12.27 -3.24
C GLN A 160 5.41 10.84 -3.78
N PHE A 161 4.32 10.52 -4.51
CA PHE A 161 4.02 9.16 -4.93
C PHE A 161 5.13 8.58 -5.80
N VAL A 162 5.60 9.31 -6.82
CA VAL A 162 6.64 8.83 -7.75
C VAL A 162 7.93 8.48 -7.01
N MET A 163 8.37 9.34 -6.09
CA MET A 163 9.60 9.12 -5.33
C MET A 163 9.46 7.95 -4.35
N LYS A 164 8.37 7.92 -3.55
CA LYS A 164 8.13 6.82 -2.60
C LYS A 164 7.95 5.49 -3.31
N PHE A 165 7.26 5.46 -4.45
CA PHE A 165 6.98 4.24 -5.20
C PHE A 165 8.24 3.69 -5.87
N LYS A 166 9.14 4.58 -6.35
CA LYS A 166 10.46 4.17 -6.82
C LYS A 166 11.26 3.44 -5.74
N HIS A 167 11.32 4.01 -4.53
CA HIS A 167 12.00 3.40 -3.40
C HIS A 167 11.37 2.06 -3.02
N LEU A 168 10.04 1.98 -3.01
CA LEU A 168 9.32 0.72 -2.74
C LEU A 168 9.68 -0.36 -3.78
N VAL A 169 9.76 -0.02 -5.06
CA VAL A 169 10.19 -0.96 -6.11
C VAL A 169 11.62 -1.45 -5.88
N GLU A 170 12.54 -0.54 -5.56
CA GLU A 170 13.95 -0.88 -5.33
C GLU A 170 14.13 -1.78 -4.09
N GLU A 171 13.42 -1.50 -3.00
CA GLU A 171 13.38 -2.37 -1.81
C GLU A 171 12.79 -3.75 -2.13
N THR A 172 11.66 -3.78 -2.86
CA THR A 172 10.97 -5.01 -3.24
C THR A 172 11.82 -5.88 -4.17
N TYR A 173 12.60 -5.26 -5.04
CA TYR A 173 13.59 -5.93 -5.91
C TYR A 173 14.63 -6.68 -5.07
N THR A 174 15.23 -6.01 -4.09
CA THR A 174 16.24 -6.63 -3.20
C THR A 174 15.62 -7.73 -2.34
N ASN A 175 14.43 -7.51 -1.78
CA ASN A 175 13.69 -8.54 -1.02
C ASN A 175 13.37 -9.77 -1.89
N GLY A 176 13.13 -9.56 -3.19
CA GLY A 176 12.82 -10.60 -4.17
C GLY A 176 14.03 -11.33 -4.75
N LEU A 177 15.19 -11.33 -4.07
CA LEU A 177 16.45 -11.92 -4.53
C LEU A 177 17.02 -11.23 -5.78
N ASP A 178 16.99 -9.90 -5.79
CA ASP A 178 17.43 -9.06 -6.91
C ASP A 178 16.74 -9.40 -8.23
N ARG A 179 15.46 -9.80 -8.14
CA ARG A 179 14.61 -10.11 -9.29
C ARG A 179 13.72 -8.93 -9.63
N PRO A 180 13.51 -8.63 -10.92
CA PRO A 180 12.66 -7.54 -11.35
C PRO A 180 11.21 -7.74 -10.85
N VAL A 181 10.56 -6.64 -10.49
CA VAL A 181 9.27 -6.59 -9.79
C VAL A 181 8.12 -6.59 -10.78
N VAL A 182 7.06 -7.33 -10.45
CA VAL A 182 5.78 -7.29 -11.14
C VAL A 182 4.91 -6.21 -10.53
N LEU A 183 4.42 -5.28 -11.34
CA LEU A 183 3.47 -4.25 -10.88
C LEU A 183 2.06 -4.66 -11.27
N LEU A 184 1.14 -4.76 -10.32
CA LEU A 184 -0.27 -5.05 -10.58
C LEU A 184 -1.11 -3.83 -10.23
N GLY A 185 -1.53 -3.09 -11.26
CA GLY A 185 -2.49 -2.00 -11.13
C GLY A 185 -3.90 -2.50 -11.36
N HIS A 186 -4.83 -2.11 -10.50
CA HIS A 186 -6.26 -2.27 -10.74
C HIS A 186 -6.94 -0.91 -10.96
N SER A 187 -7.76 -0.79 -12.00
CA SER A 187 -8.56 0.39 -12.30
C SER A 187 -7.70 1.68 -12.29
N LEU A 188 -8.02 2.68 -11.45
CA LEU A 188 -7.24 3.91 -11.29
C LEU A 188 -5.75 3.64 -10.94
N GLY A 189 -5.45 2.58 -10.20
CA GLY A 189 -4.08 2.18 -9.86
C GLY A 189 -3.22 1.86 -11.08
N SER A 190 -3.84 1.40 -12.16
CA SER A 190 -3.16 1.20 -13.44
C SER A 190 -2.74 2.53 -14.08
N LEU A 191 -3.54 3.58 -13.96
CA LEU A 191 -3.19 4.91 -14.46
C LEU A 191 -2.05 5.52 -13.63
N TYR A 192 -2.09 5.37 -12.30
CA TYR A 192 -0.99 5.75 -11.41
C TYR A 192 0.31 5.02 -11.75
N THR A 193 0.22 3.70 -11.99
CA THR A 193 1.36 2.89 -12.40
C THR A 193 1.92 3.34 -13.75
N LEU A 194 1.05 3.63 -14.72
CA LEU A 194 1.46 4.13 -16.03
C LEU A 194 2.14 5.49 -15.94
N TYR A 195 1.56 6.42 -15.16
CA TYR A 195 2.15 7.74 -14.90
C TYR A 195 3.54 7.60 -14.27
N PHE A 196 3.68 6.76 -13.24
CA PHE A 196 4.95 6.45 -12.63
C PHE A 196 5.98 5.92 -13.65
N LEU A 197 5.62 4.92 -14.45
CA LEU A 197 6.52 4.31 -15.43
C LEU A 197 6.93 5.28 -16.54
N LYS A 198 6.09 6.25 -16.90
CA LYS A 198 6.47 7.33 -17.84
C LYS A 198 7.55 8.24 -17.26
N ASN A 199 7.55 8.44 -15.94
CA ASN A 199 8.52 9.27 -15.23
C ASN A 199 9.83 8.54 -14.87
N GLN A 200 9.99 7.26 -15.25
CA GLN A 200 11.23 6.51 -15.04
C GLN A 200 12.06 6.36 -16.32
N THR A 201 13.39 6.35 -16.16
CA THR A 201 14.32 6.12 -17.28
C THR A 201 14.16 4.70 -17.84
N LYS A 202 14.51 4.52 -19.12
CA LYS A 202 14.50 3.20 -19.77
C LYS A 202 15.38 2.19 -19.03
N HIS A 203 16.58 2.60 -18.64
CA HIS A 203 17.53 1.74 -17.92
C HIS A 203 16.98 1.28 -16.56
N TRP A 204 16.38 2.20 -15.80
CA TRP A 204 15.76 1.86 -14.53
C TRP A 204 14.64 0.83 -14.71
N LYS A 205 13.75 1.04 -15.69
CA LYS A 205 12.67 0.09 -15.99
C LYS A 205 13.18 -1.29 -16.38
N GLN A 206 14.22 -1.35 -17.22
CA GLN A 206 14.82 -2.62 -17.65
C GLN A 206 15.46 -3.40 -16.50
N LYS A 207 15.99 -2.71 -15.49
CA LYS A 207 16.59 -3.33 -14.30
C LYS A 207 15.52 -3.80 -13.31
N TYR A 208 14.56 -2.95 -12.98
CA TYR A 208 13.70 -3.15 -11.83
C TYR A 208 12.31 -3.71 -12.16
N ILE A 209 11.82 -3.62 -13.40
CA ILE A 209 10.44 -3.98 -13.74
C ILE A 209 10.40 -5.22 -14.61
N LYS A 210 9.69 -6.26 -14.16
CA LYS A 210 9.49 -7.50 -14.90
C LYS A 210 8.32 -7.36 -15.88
N SER A 211 7.20 -6.90 -15.37
CA SER A 211 5.97 -6.73 -16.12
C SER A 211 5.04 -5.76 -15.39
N PHE A 212 4.14 -5.15 -16.17
CA PHE A 212 3.03 -4.36 -15.66
C PHE A 212 1.72 -5.07 -16.03
N LEU A 213 1.04 -5.60 -15.03
CA LEU A 213 -0.27 -6.22 -15.11
C LEU A 213 -1.33 -5.14 -14.86
N SER A 214 -1.97 -4.70 -15.92
CA SER A 214 -3.00 -3.66 -15.88
C SER A 214 -4.38 -4.32 -15.93
N VAL A 215 -5.09 -4.35 -14.80
CA VAL A 215 -6.41 -4.96 -14.67
C VAL A 215 -7.50 -3.87 -14.71
N SER A 216 -8.44 -3.98 -15.65
CA SER A 216 -9.59 -3.07 -15.78
C SER A 216 -9.22 -1.57 -15.84
N ALA A 217 -8.13 -1.23 -16.53
CA ALA A 217 -7.63 0.14 -16.57
C ALA A 217 -8.46 1.05 -17.50
N PRO A 218 -8.97 2.18 -16.98
CA PRO A 218 -9.67 3.17 -17.80
C PRO A 218 -8.68 4.07 -18.56
N LEU A 219 -7.88 3.50 -19.48
CA LEU A 219 -6.82 4.22 -20.20
C LEU A 219 -7.31 5.45 -20.97
N GLY A 220 -8.55 5.40 -21.46
CA GLY A 220 -9.24 6.52 -22.14
C GLY A 220 -10.29 7.22 -21.28
N GLY A 221 -10.31 6.97 -19.97
CA GLY A 221 -11.38 7.42 -19.07
C GLY A 221 -12.57 6.45 -19.00
N THR A 222 -13.65 6.88 -18.33
CA THR A 222 -14.88 6.11 -18.15
C THR A 222 -16.11 7.02 -18.21
N VAL A 223 -17.17 6.55 -18.86
CA VAL A 223 -18.46 7.26 -18.91
C VAL A 223 -19.13 7.36 -17.53
N ASN A 224 -18.81 6.43 -16.63
CA ASN A 224 -19.32 6.47 -15.26
C ASN A 224 -18.86 7.73 -14.52
N ALA A 225 -17.66 8.26 -14.84
CA ALA A 225 -17.19 9.50 -14.22
C ALA A 225 -18.10 10.69 -14.58
N LEU A 226 -18.53 10.78 -15.85
CA LEU A 226 -19.50 11.81 -16.28
C LEU A 226 -20.83 11.63 -15.54
N MET A 227 -21.33 10.39 -15.49
CA MET A 227 -22.57 10.07 -14.79
C MET A 227 -22.53 10.45 -13.31
N SER A 228 -21.42 10.18 -12.62
CA SER A 228 -21.24 10.52 -11.21
C SER A 228 -21.23 12.02 -10.94
N VAL A 229 -20.58 12.81 -11.82
CA VAL A 229 -20.60 14.27 -11.70
C VAL A 229 -22.00 14.82 -11.92
N THR A 230 -22.77 14.27 -12.85
CA THR A 230 -24.12 14.77 -13.17
C THR A 230 -25.20 14.31 -12.20
N SER A 231 -25.09 13.09 -11.66
CA SER A 231 -26.12 12.48 -10.81
C SER A 231 -25.82 12.57 -9.31
N GLY A 232 -24.57 12.82 -8.93
CA GLY A 232 -24.11 12.73 -7.55
C GLY A 232 -23.97 11.28 -7.04
N ILE A 233 -24.12 10.27 -7.90
CA ILE A 233 -24.04 8.85 -7.54
C ILE A 233 -22.73 8.24 -8.10
N CYS A 234 -21.91 7.68 -7.21
CA CYS A 234 -20.77 6.84 -7.60
C CYS A 234 -21.26 5.40 -7.85
N THR A 235 -21.09 4.89 -9.06
CA THR A 235 -21.45 3.52 -9.48
C THR A 235 -20.22 2.70 -9.85
#